data_AF-A0A179II51-F1
#
_entry.id   AF-A0A179II51-F1
#
_cell.length_a   1.000
_cell.length_b   1.000
_cell.length_c   1.000
_cell.angle_alpha   90.00
_cell.angle_beta   90.00
_cell.angle_gamma   90.00
#
_symmetry.space_group_name_H-M   'P 1'
#
loop_
_entity.id
_entity.type
_entity.pdbx_description
1 polymer ?
#
loop_
_entity_poly.entity_id
_entity_poly.type
_entity_poly.pdbx_seq_one_letter_code
_entity_poly.pdbx_strand_id
1 'polypeptide(L)'
;MSDDKIENPVSFSKLQELEDDFEDVEVELLRQQAKLTADLYTKRAQVIADIPNFWPLVLEQSPADLDEYIQPTDSAVLLSSLTGLSVERFELASGGDPRSIAIKLTFAPNDYFSDTTLEKKFWWRYASDGWAGLVSEPVEISWKSKDKDLTQGLLDLVCRVRAAERQLPAGKTKLDDDAEPKKSLLAQMEATGLGGVSFFAWFGFCGRNVSAEESKEAFKQEQAKRQKRKAGEEVDDDDDEDDDDDDFDEYETEIFPTADDVAVCIAEDVWPNAIKYFITAMEHDALSDMDFEESDEEMEEADGEEHTSKKRKA
;
A
#
# COMPACT_ATOMS: atom_id res chain seq x y z
N MET A 1 42.26 15.68 28.44
CA MET A 1 41.18 14.87 27.86
C MET A 1 41.45 14.87 26.38
N SER A 2 42.24 13.89 25.93
CA SER A 2 42.57 13.70 24.53
C SER A 2 41.31 13.24 23.81
N ASP A 3 40.90 13.99 22.79
CA ASP A 3 39.99 13.48 21.75
C ASP A 3 40.66 12.26 21.15
N ASP A 4 40.24 11.07 21.56
CA ASP A 4 40.44 9.85 20.78
C ASP A 4 39.62 10.03 19.50
N LYS A 5 40.22 10.69 18.50
CA LYS A 5 39.78 10.58 17.12
C LYS A 5 39.87 9.10 16.76
N ILE A 6 38.73 8.44 16.74
CA ILE A 6 38.59 7.11 16.16
C ILE A 6 39.02 7.25 14.70
N GLU A 7 40.26 6.87 14.38
CA GLU A 7 40.72 6.73 13.01
C GLU A 7 39.95 5.56 12.40
N ASN A 8 38.87 5.86 11.70
CA ASN A 8 38.10 4.84 10.98
C ASN A 8 38.92 4.41 9.74
N PRO A 9 39.38 3.15 9.66
CA PRO A 9 40.18 2.68 8.53
C PRO A 9 39.36 2.49 7.24
N VAL A 10 38.04 2.60 7.31
CA VAL A 10 37.10 2.44 6.19
C VAL A 10 36.50 3.79 5.84
N SER A 11 36.53 4.16 4.55
CA SER A 11 35.87 5.36 4.03
C SER A 11 34.36 5.11 3.86
N PHE A 12 33.55 6.15 4.00
CA PHE A 12 32.10 6.08 3.73
C PHE A 12 31.79 5.56 2.32
N SER A 13 32.56 6.00 1.32
CA SER A 13 32.46 5.50 -0.07
C SER A 13 32.56 3.97 -0.19
N LYS A 14 33.41 3.30 0.61
CA LYS A 14 33.50 1.83 0.61
C LYS A 14 32.31 1.15 1.26
N LEU A 15 31.69 1.79 2.27
CA LEU A 15 30.47 1.28 2.88
C LEU A 15 29.32 1.42 1.89
N GLN A 16 29.19 2.57 1.23
CA GLN A 16 28.16 2.82 0.22
C GLN A 16 28.29 1.87 -0.99
N GLU A 17 29.51 1.58 -1.45
CA GLU A 17 29.74 0.55 -2.49
C GLU A 17 29.24 -0.83 -2.06
N LEU A 18 29.48 -1.21 -0.80
CA LEU A 18 29.03 -2.49 -0.27
C LEU A 18 27.50 -2.55 -0.15
N GLU A 19 26.86 -1.46 0.28
CA GLU A 19 25.39 -1.36 0.31
C GLU A 19 24.79 -1.47 -1.09
N ASP A 20 25.39 -0.84 -2.11
CA ASP A 20 24.93 -1.01 -3.50
C ASP A 20 25.03 -2.47 -3.97
N ASP A 21 26.10 -3.17 -3.60
CA ASP A 21 26.28 -4.58 -3.94
C ASP A 21 25.20 -5.45 -3.28
N PHE A 22 24.79 -5.13 -2.06
CA PHE A 22 23.64 -5.79 -1.41
C PHE A 22 22.33 -5.48 -2.13
N GLU A 23 22.07 -4.22 -2.47
CA GLU A 23 20.86 -3.80 -3.20
C GLU A 23 20.75 -4.51 -4.56
N ASP A 24 21.86 -4.60 -5.31
CA ASP A 24 21.92 -5.30 -6.60
C ASP A 24 21.50 -6.79 -6.44
N VAL A 25 21.94 -7.43 -5.36
CA VAL A 25 21.56 -8.81 -5.04
C VAL A 25 20.10 -8.92 -4.65
N GLU A 26 19.57 -8.02 -3.82
CA GLU A 26 18.15 -8.01 -3.42
C GLU A 26 17.22 -7.83 -4.62
N VAL A 27 17.55 -6.89 -5.51
CA VAL A 27 16.82 -6.67 -6.77
C VAL A 27 16.82 -7.94 -7.63
N GLU A 28 17.96 -8.64 -7.76
CA GLU A 28 18.02 -9.89 -8.51
C GLU A 28 17.23 -11.03 -7.83
N LEU A 29 17.23 -11.10 -6.51
CA LEU A 29 16.42 -12.07 -5.76
C LEU A 29 14.93 -11.90 -6.06
N LEU A 30 14.42 -10.67 -6.13
CA LEU A 30 13.03 -10.40 -6.50
C LEU A 30 12.70 -10.93 -7.91
N ARG A 31 13.62 -10.79 -8.88
CA ARG A 31 13.44 -11.33 -10.25
C ARG A 31 13.36 -12.85 -10.23
N GLN A 32 14.26 -13.50 -9.52
CA GLN A 32 14.27 -14.96 -9.42
C GLN A 32 13.04 -15.48 -8.68
N GLN A 33 12.64 -14.84 -7.59
CA GLN A 33 11.43 -15.17 -6.85
C GLN A 33 10.19 -15.06 -7.76
N ALA A 34 10.01 -13.94 -8.47
CA ALA A 34 8.88 -13.76 -9.39
C ALA A 34 8.82 -14.86 -10.46
N LYS A 35 9.98 -15.20 -11.04
CA LYS A 35 10.09 -16.28 -12.04
C LYS A 35 9.71 -17.64 -11.46
N LEU A 36 10.21 -17.99 -10.28
CA LEU A 36 10.00 -19.31 -9.67
C LEU A 36 8.57 -19.48 -9.11
N THR A 37 7.91 -18.38 -8.75
CA THR A 37 6.58 -18.40 -8.12
C THR A 37 5.43 -18.20 -9.09
N ALA A 38 5.67 -17.76 -10.34
CA ALA A 38 4.61 -17.45 -11.32
C ALA A 38 3.60 -18.60 -11.53
N ASP A 39 4.09 -19.81 -11.79
CA ASP A 39 3.22 -20.99 -11.98
C ASP A 39 2.51 -21.39 -10.68
N LEU A 40 3.14 -21.14 -9.53
CA LEU A 40 2.55 -21.41 -8.22
C LEU A 40 1.42 -20.43 -7.90
N TYR A 41 1.55 -19.15 -8.24
CA TYR A 41 0.46 -18.19 -8.11
C TYR A 41 -0.70 -18.49 -9.05
N THR A 42 -0.42 -18.94 -10.28
CA THR A 42 -1.45 -19.43 -11.20
C THR A 42 -2.21 -20.61 -10.59
N LYS A 43 -1.49 -21.59 -10.04
CA LYS A 43 -2.09 -22.73 -9.35
C LYS A 43 -2.87 -22.30 -8.11
N ARG A 44 -2.34 -21.37 -7.30
CA ARG A 44 -3.03 -20.85 -6.12
C ARG A 44 -4.36 -20.23 -6.50
N ALA A 45 -4.39 -19.36 -7.51
CA ALA A 45 -5.61 -18.73 -7.98
C ALA A 45 -6.70 -19.76 -8.35
N GLN A 46 -6.31 -20.87 -8.98
CA GLN A 46 -7.25 -21.98 -9.28
C GLN A 46 -7.76 -22.68 -8.02
N VAL A 47 -6.90 -22.90 -7.03
CA VAL A 47 -7.27 -23.60 -5.79
C VAL A 47 -8.19 -22.76 -4.91
N ILE A 48 -7.92 -21.45 -4.79
CA ILE A 48 -8.69 -20.57 -3.90
C ILE A 48 -10.00 -20.07 -4.54
N ALA A 49 -10.20 -20.25 -5.85
CA ALA A 49 -11.38 -19.74 -6.56
C ALA A 49 -12.70 -20.30 -6.04
N ASP A 50 -12.69 -21.52 -5.49
CA ASP A 50 -13.87 -22.18 -4.93
C ASP A 50 -14.08 -21.88 -3.44
N ILE A 51 -13.21 -21.07 -2.81
CA ILE A 51 -13.29 -20.70 -1.39
C ILE A 51 -14.04 -19.37 -1.27
N PRO A 52 -15.28 -19.37 -0.72
CA PRO A 52 -16.02 -18.14 -0.51
C PRO A 52 -15.26 -17.20 0.43
N ASN A 53 -15.31 -15.91 0.14
CA ASN A 53 -14.74 -14.86 0.98
C ASN A 53 -13.24 -15.02 1.30
N PHE A 54 -12.48 -15.79 0.49
CA PHE A 54 -11.05 -15.99 0.71
C PHE A 54 -10.30 -14.67 0.90
N TRP A 55 -10.42 -13.74 -0.04
CA TRP A 55 -9.70 -12.46 0.04
C TRP A 55 -10.19 -11.54 1.17
N PRO A 56 -11.51 -11.35 1.39
CA PRO A 56 -11.98 -10.65 2.57
C PRO A 56 -11.40 -11.16 3.89
N LEU A 57 -11.42 -12.48 4.12
CA LEU A 57 -10.90 -13.10 5.34
C LEU A 57 -9.38 -12.96 5.45
N VAL A 58 -8.66 -12.95 4.32
CA VAL A 58 -7.23 -12.64 4.30
C VAL A 58 -6.96 -11.20 4.75
N LEU A 59 -7.76 -10.24 4.28
CA LEU A 59 -7.60 -8.83 4.63
C LEU A 59 -7.98 -8.56 6.09
N GLU A 60 -8.95 -9.28 6.64
CA GLU A 60 -9.31 -9.20 8.07
C GLU A 60 -8.16 -9.63 9.00
N GLN A 61 -7.29 -10.52 8.54
CA GLN A 61 -6.11 -10.95 9.28
C GLN A 61 -4.83 -10.24 8.81
N SER A 62 -4.96 -9.17 8.04
CA SER A 62 -3.81 -8.43 7.52
C SER A 62 -2.98 -7.80 8.65
N PRO A 63 -1.67 -7.57 8.44
CA PRO A 63 -0.84 -6.91 9.45
C PRO A 63 -1.29 -5.46 9.66
N ALA A 64 -0.86 -4.87 10.79
CA ALA A 64 -1.21 -3.49 11.18
C ALA A 64 -0.90 -2.46 10.08
N ASP A 65 0.18 -2.68 9.33
CA ASP A 65 0.59 -1.83 8.19
C ASP A 65 -0.47 -1.72 7.08
N LEU A 66 -1.48 -2.61 7.06
CA LEU A 66 -2.65 -2.53 6.17
C LEU A 66 -3.96 -2.35 6.96
N ASP A 67 -4.17 -3.12 8.02
CA ASP A 67 -5.43 -3.15 8.77
C ASP A 67 -5.85 -1.76 9.30
N GLU A 68 -4.90 -0.97 9.79
CA GLU A 68 -5.16 0.38 10.33
C GLU A 68 -5.76 1.35 9.30
N TYR A 69 -5.61 1.06 8.00
CA TYR A 69 -6.13 1.87 6.90
C TYR A 69 -7.48 1.41 6.36
N ILE A 70 -8.00 0.27 6.80
CA ILE A 70 -9.28 -0.26 6.34
C ILE A 70 -10.38 0.17 7.32
N GLN A 71 -11.24 1.09 6.91
CA GLN A 71 -12.36 1.53 7.74
C GLN A 71 -13.48 0.48 7.75
N PRO A 72 -14.37 0.47 8.77
CA PRO A 72 -15.50 -0.47 8.81
C PRO A 72 -16.40 -0.43 7.57
N THR A 73 -16.55 0.75 6.94
CA THR A 73 -17.30 0.91 5.70
C THR A 73 -16.59 0.28 4.51
N ASP A 74 -15.25 0.30 4.49
CA ASP A 74 -14.44 -0.34 3.47
C ASP A 74 -14.52 -1.87 3.64
N SER A 75 -14.34 -2.36 4.86
CA SER A 75 -14.47 -3.78 5.21
C SER A 75 -15.82 -4.35 4.77
N ALA A 76 -16.92 -3.60 4.93
CA ALA A 76 -18.23 -4.02 4.47
C ALA A 76 -18.29 -4.22 2.93
N VAL A 77 -17.66 -3.34 2.16
CA VAL A 77 -17.58 -3.47 0.70
C VAL A 77 -16.67 -4.62 0.30
N LEU A 78 -15.50 -4.72 0.94
CA LEU A 78 -14.53 -5.80 0.70
C LEU A 78 -15.19 -7.15 0.99
N LEU A 79 -15.80 -7.33 2.16
CA LEU A 79 -16.49 -8.57 2.55
C LEU A 79 -17.63 -8.96 1.62
N SER A 80 -18.42 -8.00 1.17
CA SER A 80 -19.60 -8.28 0.34
C SER A 80 -19.29 -8.49 -1.14
N SER A 81 -18.15 -7.99 -1.63
CA SER A 81 -17.91 -7.91 -3.08
C SER A 81 -16.50 -8.20 -3.58
N LEU A 82 -15.46 -8.23 -2.73
CA LEU A 82 -14.11 -8.57 -3.16
C LEU A 82 -14.01 -10.06 -3.49
N THR A 83 -13.72 -10.37 -4.74
CA THR A 83 -13.61 -11.74 -5.26
C THR A 83 -12.19 -12.13 -5.66
N GLY A 84 -11.33 -11.14 -5.88
CA GLY A 84 -9.96 -11.38 -6.32
C GLY A 84 -9.01 -10.28 -5.87
N LEU A 85 -7.81 -10.68 -5.48
CA LEU A 85 -6.64 -9.81 -5.36
C LEU A 85 -5.54 -10.45 -6.21
N SER A 86 -4.71 -9.64 -6.87
CA SER A 86 -3.50 -10.11 -7.55
C SER A 86 -2.41 -9.05 -7.54
N VAL A 87 -1.16 -9.51 -7.46
CA VAL A 87 0.03 -8.67 -7.53
C VAL A 87 0.90 -9.14 -8.68
N GLU A 88 1.30 -8.21 -9.54
CA GLU A 88 2.16 -8.47 -10.70
C GLU A 88 3.33 -7.49 -10.74
N ARG A 89 4.56 -8.01 -10.89
CA ARG A 89 5.75 -7.20 -11.21
C ARG A 89 5.81 -6.93 -12.72
N PHE A 90 4.93 -6.05 -13.19
CA PHE A 90 4.55 -5.91 -14.60
C PHE A 90 5.69 -5.42 -15.52
N GLU A 91 6.70 -4.74 -15.00
CA GLU A 91 7.81 -4.25 -15.83
C GLU A 91 8.87 -5.34 -16.13
N LEU A 92 8.82 -6.50 -15.46
CA LEU A 92 9.79 -7.58 -15.64
C LEU A 92 9.85 -8.09 -17.09
N ALA A 93 8.71 -8.21 -17.77
CA ALA A 93 8.65 -8.70 -19.14
C ALA A 93 9.35 -7.75 -20.14
N SER A 94 9.40 -6.45 -19.81
CA SER A 94 10.10 -5.41 -20.58
C SER A 94 11.53 -5.14 -20.08
N GLY A 95 12.00 -5.88 -19.07
CA GLY A 95 13.33 -5.68 -18.47
C GLY A 95 13.42 -4.48 -17.52
N GLY A 96 12.30 -4.01 -16.97
CA GLY A 96 12.28 -2.92 -15.98
C GLY A 96 12.56 -3.40 -14.55
N ASP A 97 12.28 -2.51 -13.60
CA ASP A 97 12.59 -2.72 -12.18
C ASP A 97 11.62 -3.75 -11.55
N PRO A 98 12.08 -4.70 -10.71
CA PRO A 98 11.19 -5.69 -10.11
C PRO A 98 10.35 -5.09 -8.98
N ARG A 99 10.73 -3.95 -8.42
CA ARG A 99 9.97 -3.26 -7.36
C ARG A 99 8.75 -2.55 -7.91
N SER A 100 8.67 -2.31 -9.23
CA SER A 100 7.44 -1.88 -9.89
C SER A 100 6.38 -2.98 -9.82
N ILE A 101 5.25 -2.66 -9.19
CA ILE A 101 4.16 -3.60 -8.89
C ILE A 101 2.81 -3.07 -9.39
N ALA A 102 1.95 -3.99 -9.82
CA ALA A 102 0.56 -3.73 -10.13
C ALA A 102 -0.29 -4.55 -9.18
N ILE A 103 -1.16 -3.89 -8.42
CA ILE A 103 -2.10 -4.53 -7.51
C ILE A 103 -3.49 -4.37 -8.12
N LYS A 104 -4.18 -5.50 -8.26
CA LYS A 104 -5.50 -5.55 -8.89
C LYS A 104 -6.50 -6.21 -7.96
N LEU A 105 -7.56 -5.46 -7.65
CA LEU A 105 -8.72 -5.92 -6.92
C LEU A 105 -9.86 -6.20 -7.90
N THR A 106 -10.52 -7.34 -7.76
CA THR A 106 -11.65 -7.77 -8.60
C THR A 106 -12.91 -7.86 -7.74
N PHE A 107 -13.97 -7.23 -8.21
CA PHE A 107 -15.22 -7.09 -7.47
C PHE A 107 -16.40 -7.73 -8.20
N ALA A 108 -17.25 -8.41 -7.45
CA ALA A 108 -18.61 -8.71 -7.87
C ALA A 108 -19.45 -7.42 -7.95
N PRO A 109 -20.58 -7.42 -8.68
CA PRO A 109 -21.50 -6.29 -8.67
C PRO A 109 -21.89 -5.90 -7.23
N ASN A 110 -21.71 -4.62 -6.90
CA ASN A 110 -21.96 -4.08 -5.55
C ASN A 110 -22.74 -2.76 -5.63
N ASP A 111 -23.12 -2.19 -4.48
CA ASP A 111 -23.96 -0.98 -4.41
C ASP A 111 -23.18 0.35 -4.50
N TYR A 112 -21.85 0.30 -4.55
CA TYR A 112 -20.99 1.47 -4.37
C TYR A 112 -20.44 2.01 -5.69
N PHE A 113 -19.88 1.15 -6.52
CA PHE A 113 -19.27 1.52 -7.81
C PHE A 113 -19.61 0.51 -8.90
N SER A 114 -19.38 0.87 -10.17
CA SER A 114 -19.65 -0.01 -11.32
C SER A 114 -18.44 -0.82 -11.79
N ASP A 115 -17.24 -0.49 -11.32
CA ASP A 115 -16.01 -1.19 -11.71
C ASP A 115 -16.02 -2.63 -11.23
N THR A 116 -15.71 -3.55 -12.13
CA THR A 116 -15.48 -4.96 -11.79
C THR A 116 -14.01 -5.23 -11.42
N THR A 117 -13.12 -4.31 -11.78
CA THR A 117 -11.68 -4.40 -11.52
C THR A 117 -11.10 -3.02 -11.28
N LEU A 118 -10.35 -2.88 -10.20
CA LEU A 118 -9.53 -1.70 -9.92
C LEU A 118 -8.06 -2.15 -9.92
N GLU A 119 -7.25 -1.62 -10.83
CA GLU A 119 -5.82 -1.91 -10.93
C GLU A 119 -5.04 -0.63 -10.65
N LYS A 120 -4.18 -0.65 -9.62
CA LYS A 120 -3.25 0.43 -9.32
C LYS A 120 -1.83 -0.04 -9.59
N LYS A 121 -1.05 0.79 -10.29
CA LYS A 121 0.35 0.54 -10.61
C LYS A 121 1.24 1.46 -9.81
N PHE A 122 2.32 0.90 -9.30
CA PHE A 122 3.40 1.61 -8.66
C PHE A 122 4.66 1.32 -9.46
N TRP A 123 5.39 2.38 -9.78
CA TRP A 123 6.63 2.30 -10.53
C TRP A 123 7.77 2.67 -9.61
N TRP A 124 8.80 1.83 -9.58
CA TRP A 124 10.06 2.23 -8.97
C TRP A 124 10.76 3.26 -9.86
N ARG A 125 11.14 4.39 -9.28
CA ARG A 125 11.78 5.51 -9.96
C ARG A 125 13.02 5.97 -9.21
N TYR A 126 13.88 6.66 -9.94
CA TYR A 126 15.09 7.31 -9.47
C TYR A 126 14.95 8.79 -9.83
N ALA A 127 15.27 9.70 -8.93
CA ALA A 127 15.30 11.14 -9.18
C ALA A 127 16.75 11.64 -9.21
N SER A 128 16.95 12.84 -9.75
CA SER A 128 18.30 13.39 -9.94
C SER A 128 19.01 13.78 -8.64
N ASP A 129 18.24 13.97 -7.57
CA ASP A 129 18.69 14.24 -6.20
C ASP A 129 19.11 12.97 -5.43
N GLY A 130 19.11 11.81 -6.09
CA GLY A 130 19.44 10.53 -5.47
C GLY A 130 18.27 9.81 -4.82
N TRP A 131 17.07 10.40 -4.77
CA TRP A 131 15.88 9.70 -4.27
C TRP A 131 15.51 8.52 -5.17
N ALA A 132 15.12 7.40 -4.55
CA ALA A 132 14.53 6.28 -5.26
C ALA A 132 13.37 5.70 -4.46
N GLY A 133 12.25 5.45 -5.13
CA GLY A 133 11.04 5.00 -4.47
C GLY A 133 9.88 4.73 -5.42
N LEU A 134 8.72 4.41 -4.86
CA LEU A 134 7.51 4.14 -5.61
C LEU A 134 6.75 5.42 -5.94
N VAL A 135 6.43 5.60 -7.21
CA VAL A 135 5.47 6.61 -7.68
C VAL A 135 4.26 5.91 -8.31
N SER A 136 3.14 6.59 -8.41
CA SER A 136 1.90 6.05 -8.96
C SER A 136 1.11 7.11 -9.72
N GLU A 137 -0.03 6.69 -10.24
CA GLU A 137 -1.03 7.57 -10.84
C GLU A 137 -2.38 7.33 -10.16
N PRO A 138 -3.26 8.35 -10.11
CA PRO A 138 -4.56 8.17 -9.51
C PRO A 138 -5.42 7.30 -10.42
N VAL A 139 -6.21 6.41 -9.79
CA VAL A 139 -7.14 5.52 -10.49
C VAL A 139 -8.55 5.97 -10.14
N GLU A 140 -9.30 6.39 -11.15
CA GLU A 140 -10.71 6.78 -10.98
C GLU A 140 -11.55 5.56 -10.59
N ILE A 141 -12.47 5.76 -9.66
CA ILE A 141 -13.49 4.77 -9.29
C ILE A 141 -14.84 5.31 -9.77
N SER A 142 -15.57 4.50 -10.53
CA SER A 142 -16.88 4.82 -11.09
C SER A 142 -17.96 4.68 -10.01
N TRP A 143 -17.94 5.54 -9.00
CA TRP A 143 -18.94 5.57 -7.93
C TRP A 143 -20.35 5.77 -8.51
N LYS A 144 -21.32 5.00 -8.02
CA LYS A 144 -22.71 5.05 -8.52
C LYS A 144 -23.42 6.35 -8.17
N SER A 145 -23.03 6.99 -7.07
CA SER A 145 -23.54 8.28 -6.63
C SER A 145 -22.65 8.88 -5.54
N LYS A 146 -22.85 10.17 -5.23
CA LYS A 146 -22.06 10.88 -4.21
C LYS A 146 -22.19 10.29 -2.81
N ASP A 147 -23.37 9.76 -2.46
CA ASP A 147 -23.61 9.09 -1.17
C ASP A 147 -22.97 7.69 -1.08
N LYS A 148 -22.48 7.17 -2.22
CA LYS A 148 -21.77 5.90 -2.33
C LYS A 148 -20.27 6.06 -2.48
N ASP A 149 -19.79 7.28 -2.71
CA ASP A 149 -18.38 7.58 -2.75
C ASP A 149 -17.79 7.59 -1.33
N LEU A 150 -17.03 6.53 -1.01
CA LEU A 150 -16.38 6.36 0.29
C LEU A 150 -15.21 7.33 0.49
N THR A 151 -14.69 7.90 -0.59
CA THR A 151 -13.64 8.94 -0.56
C THR A 151 -14.21 10.34 -0.40
N GLN A 152 -15.54 10.47 -0.38
CA GLN A 152 -16.25 11.76 -0.21
C GLN A 152 -15.81 12.82 -1.23
N GLY A 153 -15.51 12.40 -2.46
CA GLY A 153 -15.07 13.25 -3.57
C GLY A 153 -13.58 13.60 -3.58
N LEU A 154 -12.79 13.14 -2.60
CA LEU A 154 -11.35 13.39 -2.57
C LEU A 154 -10.65 12.76 -3.79
N LEU A 155 -10.97 11.51 -4.12
CA LEU A 155 -10.34 10.82 -5.25
C LEU A 155 -10.63 11.52 -6.59
N ASP A 156 -11.88 11.94 -6.81
CA ASP A 156 -12.27 12.72 -7.98
C ASP A 156 -11.48 14.03 -8.08
N LEU A 157 -11.27 14.73 -6.96
CA LEU A 157 -10.50 15.96 -6.92
C LEU A 157 -9.03 15.71 -7.26
N VAL A 158 -8.40 14.66 -6.72
CA VAL A 158 -7.03 14.27 -7.07
C VAL A 158 -6.90 13.96 -8.56
N CYS A 159 -7.80 13.14 -9.12
CA CYS A 159 -7.83 12.85 -10.56
C CYS A 159 -7.89 14.13 -11.39
N ARG A 160 -8.70 15.11 -10.99
CA ARG A 160 -8.83 16.40 -11.68
C ARG A 160 -7.60 17.29 -11.52
N VAL A 161 -6.96 17.31 -10.35
CA VAL A 161 -5.69 18.02 -10.11
C VAL A 161 -4.63 17.48 -11.05
N ARG A 162 -4.39 16.16 -11.06
CA ARG A 162 -3.39 15.54 -11.93
C ARG A 162 -3.69 15.75 -13.42
N ALA A 163 -4.96 15.68 -13.82
CA ALA A 163 -5.35 15.96 -15.20
C ALA A 163 -5.09 17.42 -15.63
N ALA A 164 -5.21 18.38 -14.70
CA ALA A 164 -4.91 19.78 -14.95
C ALA A 164 -3.40 20.06 -14.93
N GLU A 165 -2.65 19.45 -14.01
CA GLU A 165 -1.19 19.55 -13.93
C GLU A 165 -0.50 19.04 -15.21
N ARG A 166 -1.00 17.94 -15.79
CA ARG A 166 -0.53 17.42 -17.08
C ARG A 166 -0.71 18.39 -18.26
N GLN A 167 -1.54 19.42 -18.11
CA GLN A 167 -1.79 20.43 -19.15
C GLN A 167 -1.02 21.73 -18.91
N LEU A 168 -0.21 21.79 -17.85
CA LEU A 168 0.59 22.96 -17.55
C LEU A 168 1.71 23.15 -18.60
N PRO A 169 2.15 24.40 -18.82
CA PRO A 169 3.28 24.67 -19.70
C PRO A 169 4.56 24.03 -19.18
N ALA A 170 5.47 23.70 -20.09
CA ALA A 170 6.78 23.14 -19.74
C ALA A 170 7.49 24.02 -18.69
N GLY A 171 7.99 23.38 -17.62
CA GLY A 171 8.61 24.04 -16.48
C GLY A 171 7.66 24.38 -15.33
N LYS A 172 6.35 24.14 -15.45
CA LYS A 172 5.41 24.19 -14.32
C LYS A 172 4.82 22.80 -14.08
N THR A 173 5.08 22.24 -12.90
CA THR A 173 4.72 20.85 -12.54
C THR A 173 3.50 20.75 -11.61
N LYS A 174 3.22 21.80 -10.83
CA LYS A 174 2.12 21.86 -9.87
C LYS A 174 1.17 23.02 -10.14
N LEU A 175 -0.10 22.86 -9.75
CA LEU A 175 -1.06 23.97 -9.72
C LEU A 175 -0.77 24.90 -8.52
N ASP A 176 -1.13 26.18 -8.68
CA ASP A 176 -1.12 27.14 -7.56
C ASP A 176 -2.23 26.76 -6.57
N ASP A 177 -2.02 26.97 -5.26
CA ASP A 177 -2.95 26.50 -4.19
C ASP A 177 -4.35 27.09 -4.32
N ASP A 178 -4.45 28.32 -4.82
CA ASP A 178 -5.71 29.02 -5.05
C ASP A 178 -6.40 28.64 -6.37
N ALA A 179 -5.76 27.81 -7.21
CA ALA A 179 -6.32 27.39 -8.49
C ALA A 179 -7.24 26.18 -8.33
N GLU A 180 -8.37 26.18 -9.05
CA GLU A 180 -9.20 24.99 -9.17
C GLU A 180 -8.55 23.98 -10.13
N PRO A 181 -8.55 22.68 -9.82
CA PRO A 181 -9.25 22.02 -8.70
C PRO A 181 -8.44 21.87 -7.39
N LYS A 182 -7.16 22.30 -7.35
CA LYS A 182 -6.26 22.12 -6.17
C LYS A 182 -6.83 22.77 -4.90
N LYS A 183 -7.36 23.98 -5.02
CA LYS A 183 -8.02 24.68 -3.91
C LYS A 183 -9.14 23.86 -3.25
N SER A 184 -10.00 23.25 -4.07
CA SER A 184 -11.10 22.42 -3.59
C SER A 184 -10.58 21.13 -2.91
N LEU A 185 -9.50 20.55 -3.43
CA LEU A 185 -8.85 19.39 -2.83
C LEU A 185 -8.33 19.71 -1.43
N LEU A 186 -7.52 20.77 -1.30
CA LEU A 186 -6.94 21.19 -0.02
C LEU A 186 -8.02 21.48 1.03
N ALA A 187 -9.09 22.20 0.63
CA ALA A 187 -10.21 22.48 1.52
C ALA A 187 -10.96 21.20 1.95
N GLN A 188 -11.09 20.21 1.06
CA GLN A 188 -11.73 18.93 1.39
C GLN A 188 -10.84 18.09 2.31
N MET A 189 -9.53 18.07 2.09
CA MET A 189 -8.56 17.38 2.96
C MET A 189 -8.59 17.95 4.38
N GLU A 190 -8.60 19.28 4.51
CA GLU A 190 -8.73 19.95 5.81
C GLU A 190 -10.05 19.60 6.52
N ALA A 191 -11.15 19.50 5.76
CA ALA A 191 -12.47 19.16 6.31
C ALA A 191 -12.59 17.68 6.74
N THR A 192 -11.96 16.75 6.02
CA THR A 192 -12.00 15.31 6.32
C THR A 192 -11.08 14.95 7.48
N GLY A 193 -9.88 15.56 7.56
CA GLY A 193 -8.86 15.24 8.55
C GLY A 193 -8.10 13.93 8.26
N LEU A 194 -6.90 13.80 8.83
CA LEU A 194 -5.92 12.75 8.49
C LEU A 194 -6.33 11.32 8.87
N GLY A 195 -7.22 11.13 9.84
CA GLY A 195 -7.58 9.80 10.38
C GLY A 195 -8.91 9.21 9.88
N GLY A 196 -9.55 9.83 8.89
CA GLY A 196 -10.91 9.49 8.45
C GLY A 196 -11.05 9.12 6.97
N VAL A 197 -9.93 8.92 6.27
CA VAL A 197 -9.96 8.59 4.84
C VAL A 197 -10.22 7.08 4.65
N SER A 198 -11.10 6.78 3.71
CA SER A 198 -11.40 5.40 3.29
C SER A 198 -10.16 4.76 2.64
N PHE A 199 -10.01 3.44 2.77
CA PHE A 199 -9.04 2.64 2.02
C PHE A 199 -9.10 2.94 0.51
N PHE A 200 -10.26 3.26 -0.05
CA PHE A 200 -10.38 3.59 -1.47
C PHE A 200 -9.67 4.90 -1.87
N ALA A 201 -9.31 5.75 -0.90
CA ALA A 201 -8.44 6.92 -1.14
C ALA A 201 -7.01 6.52 -1.52
N TRP A 202 -6.58 5.28 -1.19
CA TRP A 202 -5.32 4.70 -1.66
C TRP A 202 -5.19 4.74 -3.19
N PHE A 203 -6.31 4.65 -3.92
CA PHE A 203 -6.31 4.80 -5.38
C PHE A 203 -5.90 6.20 -5.86
N GLY A 204 -5.95 7.22 -5.00
CA GLY A 204 -5.50 8.58 -5.29
C GLY A 204 -3.99 8.79 -5.21
N PHE A 205 -3.25 7.88 -4.57
CA PHE A 205 -1.81 8.07 -4.36
C PHE A 205 -1.04 8.25 -5.65
N CYS A 206 -0.09 9.19 -5.63
CA CYS A 206 0.82 9.48 -6.73
C CYS A 206 2.29 9.44 -6.29
N GLY A 207 2.60 9.85 -5.06
CA GLY A 207 3.99 10.04 -4.63
C GLY A 207 4.73 11.14 -5.41
N ARG A 208 6.07 11.05 -5.44
CA ARG A 208 6.92 12.03 -6.12
C ARG A 208 6.64 12.15 -7.63
N ASN A 209 6.77 13.35 -8.19
CA ASN A 209 6.50 13.56 -9.62
C ASN A 209 7.73 13.25 -10.50
N VAL A 210 8.11 11.98 -10.55
CA VAL A 210 9.28 11.51 -11.30
C VAL A 210 8.87 10.78 -12.56
N SER A 211 9.22 11.35 -13.73
CA SER A 211 8.89 10.73 -15.03
C SER A 211 9.74 9.49 -15.33
N ALA A 212 9.27 8.64 -16.25
CA ALA A 212 10.06 7.50 -16.70
C ALA A 212 11.36 7.91 -17.41
N GLU A 213 11.32 9.01 -18.17
CA GLU A 213 12.48 9.59 -18.85
C GLU A 213 13.52 10.11 -17.86
N GLU A 214 13.08 10.90 -16.88
CA GLU A 214 13.91 11.41 -15.79
C GLU A 214 14.54 10.27 -15.02
N SER A 215 13.75 9.27 -14.61
CA SER A 215 14.26 8.11 -13.88
C SER A 215 15.28 7.31 -14.65
N LYS A 216 15.10 7.17 -15.96
CA LYS A 216 16.10 6.50 -16.80
C LYS A 216 17.41 7.29 -16.86
N GLU A 217 17.37 8.61 -16.79
CA GLU A 217 18.56 9.45 -16.81
C GLU A 217 19.25 9.47 -15.45
N ALA A 218 18.50 9.67 -14.36
CA ALA A 218 18.97 9.58 -12.99
C ALA A 218 19.63 8.22 -12.70
N PHE A 219 19.00 7.12 -13.12
CA PHE A 219 19.58 5.78 -12.96
C PHE A 219 20.91 5.61 -13.68
N LYS A 220 21.09 6.18 -14.89
CA LYS A 220 22.40 6.14 -15.57
C LYS A 220 23.46 6.93 -14.83
N GLN A 221 23.09 8.10 -14.30
CA GLN A 221 24.00 8.95 -13.53
C GLN A 221 24.44 8.22 -12.27
N GLU A 222 23.49 7.60 -11.55
CA GLU A 222 23.79 6.79 -10.37
C GLU A 222 24.67 5.58 -10.72
N GLN A 223 24.38 4.85 -11.79
CA GLN A 223 25.23 3.75 -12.25
C GLN A 223 26.66 4.21 -12.61
N ALA A 224 26.82 5.42 -13.16
CA ALA A 224 28.13 6.00 -13.41
C ALA A 224 28.85 6.39 -12.11
N LYS A 225 28.14 6.94 -11.12
CA LYS A 225 28.65 7.20 -9.76
C LYS A 225 29.12 5.88 -9.12
N ARG A 226 28.29 4.82 -9.14
CA ARG A 226 28.65 3.47 -8.64
C ARG A 226 29.92 2.92 -9.29
N GLN A 227 30.06 3.06 -10.61
CA GLN A 227 31.26 2.59 -11.32
C GLN A 227 32.53 3.33 -10.89
N LYS A 228 32.44 4.64 -10.65
CA LYS A 228 33.55 5.43 -10.11
C LYS A 228 33.91 4.99 -8.68
N ARG A 229 32.91 4.79 -7.81
CA ARG A 229 33.09 4.27 -6.44
C ARG A 229 33.81 2.91 -6.46
N LYS A 230 33.36 1.97 -7.30
CA LYS A 230 34.03 0.66 -7.53
C LYS A 230 35.46 0.77 -8.06
N ALA A 231 35.77 1.83 -8.81
CA ALA A 231 37.13 2.12 -9.29
C ALA A 231 38.03 2.79 -8.23
N GLY A 232 37.47 3.14 -7.05
CA GLY A 232 38.16 3.88 -6.01
C GLY A 232 38.37 5.36 -6.35
N GLU A 233 37.61 5.90 -7.30
CA GLU A 233 37.61 7.31 -7.63
C GLU A 233 36.73 8.07 -6.63
N GLU A 234 37.15 9.29 -6.25
CA GLU A 234 36.30 10.19 -5.47
C GLU A 234 35.09 10.57 -6.32
N VAL A 235 33.91 10.40 -5.72
CA VAL A 235 32.65 10.88 -6.26
C VAL A 235 32.25 12.03 -5.36
N ASP A 236 32.01 13.20 -5.94
CA ASP A 236 31.40 14.30 -5.21
C ASP A 236 29.96 13.88 -4.90
N ASP A 237 29.69 13.66 -3.61
CA ASP A 237 28.36 13.49 -3.05
C ASP A 237 27.71 14.88 -2.92
N ASP A 238 27.64 15.63 -4.03
CA ASP A 238 26.93 16.93 -4.10
C ASP A 238 25.39 16.76 -3.95
N ASP A 239 24.93 15.55 -3.64
CA ASP A 239 23.52 15.24 -3.33
C ASP A 239 23.16 15.65 -1.87
N ASP A 240 24.13 16.13 -1.07
CA ASP A 240 23.95 16.67 0.30
C ASP A 240 23.60 18.18 0.33
N GLU A 241 23.28 18.83 -0.80
CA GLU A 241 22.75 20.20 -0.76
C GLU A 241 21.29 20.20 -0.28
N ASP A 242 21.13 20.34 1.05
CA ASP A 242 19.96 20.79 1.81
C ASP A 242 18.83 21.40 0.93
N ASP A 243 17.86 20.59 0.50
CA ASP A 243 16.54 21.06 0.05
C ASP A 243 15.43 20.43 0.92
N ASP A 244 15.72 20.30 2.23
CA ASP A 244 14.76 19.89 3.28
C ASP A 244 13.46 20.73 3.29
N ASP A 245 13.44 21.89 2.61
CA ASP A 245 12.25 22.75 2.48
C ASP A 245 11.30 22.32 1.34
N ASP A 246 11.75 21.56 0.32
CA ASP A 246 10.91 21.18 -0.85
C ASP A 246 10.14 19.86 -0.65
N ASP A 247 10.57 19.00 0.29
CA ASP A 247 9.97 17.69 0.54
C ASP A 247 8.55 17.77 1.14
N PHE A 248 8.27 18.82 1.93
CA PHE A 248 6.95 19.00 2.55
C PHE A 248 5.86 19.31 1.50
N ASP A 249 6.23 19.97 0.40
CA ASP A 249 5.30 20.36 -0.67
C ASP A 249 4.96 19.20 -1.61
N GLU A 250 5.71 18.10 -1.60
CA GLU A 250 5.51 17.00 -2.55
C GLU A 250 4.29 16.12 -2.21
N TYR A 251 3.95 16.03 -0.93
CA TYR A 251 2.80 15.28 -0.43
C TYR A 251 1.59 16.17 -0.11
N GLU A 252 1.63 17.46 -0.45
CA GLU A 252 0.59 18.45 -0.13
C GLU A 252 -0.79 18.05 -0.65
N THR A 253 -0.85 17.45 -1.84
CA THR A 253 -2.11 16.98 -2.47
C THR A 253 -2.34 15.48 -2.28
N GLU A 254 -1.54 14.85 -1.45
CA GLU A 254 -1.59 13.41 -1.23
C GLU A 254 -2.65 13.06 -0.19
N ILE A 255 -3.72 12.40 -0.65
CA ILE A 255 -4.87 12.04 0.21
C ILE A 255 -4.64 10.73 0.97
N PHE A 256 -3.57 10.00 0.61
CA PHE A 256 -3.13 8.79 1.29
C PHE A 256 -1.58 8.74 1.30
N PRO A 257 -0.91 9.48 2.21
CA PRO A 257 0.55 9.66 2.15
C PRO A 257 1.39 8.39 2.27
N THR A 258 0.90 7.36 2.97
CA THR A 258 1.61 6.09 3.23
C THR A 258 1.17 4.95 2.30
N ALA A 259 0.62 5.29 1.13
CA ALA A 259 0.02 4.31 0.23
C ALA A 259 1.06 3.39 -0.44
N ASP A 260 2.31 3.85 -0.59
CA ASP A 260 3.44 3.04 -1.03
C ASP A 260 3.80 1.98 0.01
N ASP A 261 3.85 2.30 1.30
CA ASP A 261 4.02 1.31 2.38
C ASP A 261 2.91 0.26 2.35
N VAL A 262 1.65 0.70 2.19
CA VAL A 262 0.50 -0.21 2.02
C VAL A 262 0.66 -1.08 0.77
N ALA A 263 1.15 -0.53 -0.33
CA ALA A 263 1.39 -1.30 -1.56
C ALA A 263 2.49 -2.34 -1.38
N VAL A 264 3.58 -2.00 -0.69
CA VAL A 264 4.67 -2.91 -0.33
C VAL A 264 4.17 -4.00 0.61
N CYS A 265 3.40 -3.66 1.64
CA CYS A 265 2.78 -4.61 2.56
C CYS A 265 1.88 -5.61 1.81
N ILE A 266 1.04 -5.13 0.89
CA ILE A 266 0.21 -5.99 0.06
C ILE A 266 1.08 -6.91 -0.82
N ALA A 267 2.14 -6.39 -1.45
CA ALA A 267 2.96 -7.14 -2.40
C ALA A 267 3.90 -8.17 -1.76
N GLU A 268 4.52 -7.80 -0.64
CA GLU A 268 5.60 -8.55 -0.01
C GLU A 268 5.16 -9.37 1.22
N ASP A 269 3.99 -9.08 1.81
CA ASP A 269 3.44 -9.85 2.93
C ASP A 269 2.08 -10.47 2.61
N VAL A 270 1.03 -9.66 2.44
CA VAL A 270 -0.36 -10.16 2.31
C VAL A 270 -0.49 -11.08 1.11
N TRP A 271 0.05 -10.68 -0.05
CA TRP A 271 -0.01 -11.48 -1.26
C TRP A 271 0.70 -12.83 -1.13
N PRO A 272 1.98 -12.94 -0.76
CA PRO A 272 2.64 -14.25 -0.60
C PRO A 272 2.04 -15.08 0.54
N ASN A 273 1.63 -14.46 1.65
CA ASN A 273 1.15 -15.15 2.85
C ASN A 273 -0.37 -15.34 2.93
N ALA A 274 -1.13 -15.01 1.87
CA ALA A 274 -2.59 -15.09 1.84
C ALA A 274 -3.18 -16.41 2.40
N ILE A 275 -2.61 -17.57 2.06
CA ILE A 275 -3.12 -18.86 2.57
C ILE A 275 -2.95 -18.95 4.10
N LYS A 276 -1.86 -18.41 4.64
CA LYS A 276 -1.59 -18.40 6.09
C LYS A 276 -2.62 -17.51 6.80
N TYR A 277 -2.83 -16.29 6.30
CA TYR A 277 -3.84 -15.37 6.85
C TYR A 277 -5.25 -15.95 6.81
N PHE A 278 -5.62 -16.59 5.70
CA PHE A 278 -6.90 -17.29 5.59
C PHE A 278 -7.05 -18.40 6.63
N ILE A 279 -6.03 -19.24 6.82
CA ILE A 279 -6.06 -20.31 7.84
C ILE A 279 -6.24 -19.70 9.24
N THR A 280 -5.50 -18.64 9.56
CA THR A 280 -5.63 -17.94 10.84
C THR A 280 -7.04 -17.38 11.04
N ALA A 281 -7.66 -16.81 10.00
CA ALA A 281 -9.05 -16.34 10.07
C ALA A 281 -10.02 -17.50 10.40
N MET A 282 -9.86 -18.65 9.76
CA MET A 282 -10.68 -19.83 10.03
C MET A 282 -10.48 -20.39 11.44
N GLU A 283 -9.25 -20.37 11.96
CA GLU A 283 -8.96 -20.81 13.32
C GLU A 283 -9.60 -19.88 14.36
N HIS A 284 -9.57 -18.56 14.11
CA HIS A 284 -10.21 -17.57 14.97
C HIS A 284 -11.74 -17.73 15.00
N ASP A 285 -12.36 -17.95 13.83
CA ASP A 285 -13.81 -18.19 13.70
C ASP A 285 -14.23 -19.47 14.47
N ALA A 286 -13.49 -20.56 14.29
CA ALA A 286 -13.76 -21.82 15.00
C ALA A 286 -13.61 -21.70 16.52
N LEU A 287 -12.64 -20.92 17.01
CA LEU A 287 -12.47 -20.66 18.45
C LEU A 287 -13.60 -19.77 19.00
N SER A 288 -14.05 -18.79 18.23
CA SER A 288 -15.18 -17.94 18.59
C SER A 288 -16.48 -18.75 18.73
N ASP A 289 -16.73 -19.69 17.82
CA ASP A 289 -17.89 -20.59 17.90
C ASP A 289 -17.83 -21.48 19.16
N MET A 290 -16.65 -21.99 19.51
CA MET A 290 -16.47 -22.83 20.70
C MET A 290 -16.66 -22.05 22.02
N ASP A 291 -16.16 -20.82 22.12
CA ASP A 291 -16.31 -19.96 23.31
C ASP A 291 -17.77 -19.52 23.51
N PHE A 292 -18.50 -19.33 22.40
CA PHE A 292 -19.93 -19.05 22.44
C PHE A 292 -20.74 -20.26 22.92
N GLU A 293 -20.43 -21.47 22.44
CA GLU A 293 -21.08 -22.71 22.90
C GLU A 293 -20.80 -22.99 24.40
N GLU A 294 -19.58 -22.77 24.88
CA GLU A 294 -19.21 -22.99 26.30
C GLU A 294 -19.87 -21.96 27.25
N SER A 295 -20.08 -20.72 26.78
CA SER A 295 -20.80 -19.69 27.56
C SER A 295 -22.31 -19.91 27.64
N ASP A 296 -22.94 -20.54 26.64
CA ASP A 296 -24.38 -20.87 26.69
C ASP A 296 -24.65 -22.11 27.58
N GLU A 297 -23.70 -23.05 27.68
CA GLU A 297 -23.78 -24.19 28.60
C GLU A 297 -23.65 -23.78 30.10
N GLU A 298 -23.01 -22.65 30.43
CA GLU A 298 -22.94 -22.14 31.81
C GLU A 298 -24.19 -21.36 32.26
N MET A 299 -25.10 -20.97 31.35
CA MET A 299 -26.34 -20.24 31.70
C MET A 299 -27.60 -21.11 31.87
N GLU A 300 -27.58 -22.40 31.47
CA GLU A 300 -28.74 -23.29 31.65
C GLU A 300 -28.86 -23.97 33.03
N GLU A 301 -27.88 -23.82 33.93
CA GLU A 301 -27.87 -24.46 35.27
C GLU A 301 -28.40 -23.57 36.42
N ALA A 302 -29.14 -22.48 36.14
CA ALA A 302 -29.54 -21.48 37.15
C ALA A 302 -31.05 -21.23 37.36
N ASP A 303 -31.98 -22.07 36.86
CA ASP A 303 -33.43 -21.85 37.11
C ASP A 303 -34.22 -23.11 37.50
N GLY A 304 -33.77 -23.80 38.55
CA GLY A 304 -34.30 -25.11 38.94
C GLY A 304 -34.47 -25.38 40.45
N GLU A 305 -34.84 -24.40 41.30
CA GLU A 305 -35.34 -24.72 42.65
C GLU A 305 -36.75 -24.15 42.92
N GLU A 306 -37.75 -25.00 42.63
CA GLU A 306 -39.13 -24.86 43.09
C GLU A 306 -39.23 -24.74 44.62
N HIS A 307 -39.61 -23.56 45.11
CA HIS A 307 -40.12 -23.38 46.47
C HIS A 307 -41.48 -24.08 46.64
N THR A 308 -41.46 -25.37 46.99
CA THR A 308 -42.69 -26.13 47.27
C THR A 308 -43.36 -25.64 48.56
N SER A 309 -44.55 -25.08 48.40
CA SER A 309 -45.45 -24.69 49.48
C SER A 309 -46.09 -25.92 50.13
N LYS A 310 -45.74 -26.24 51.39
CA LYS A 310 -46.52 -27.19 52.21
C LYS A 310 -47.07 -26.52 53.47
N LYS A 311 -48.35 -26.12 53.40
CA LYS A 311 -49.23 -25.94 54.55
C LYS A 311 -49.46 -27.27 55.27
N ARG A 312 -49.36 -27.28 56.60
CA ARG A 312 -50.19 -28.13 57.47
C ARG A 312 -50.63 -27.35 58.72
N LYS A 313 -51.95 -27.39 58.97
CA LYS A 313 -52.69 -26.88 60.13
C LYS A 313 -52.39 -27.72 61.38
N ALA A 314 -52.26 -27.08 62.54
CA ALA A 314 -53.23 -27.09 63.65
C ALA A 314 -52.83 -26.00 64.66
#